data_AF-A0A4U9HZF4-F1
#
_entry.id   AF-A0A4U9HZF4-F1
#
_cell.length_a   1.000
_cell.length_b   1.000
_cell.length_c   1.000
_cell.angle_alpha   90.00
_cell.angle_beta   90.00
_cell.angle_gamma   90.00
#
_symmetry.space_group_name_H-M   'P 1'
#
loop_
_entity.id
_entity.type
_entity.pdbx_description
1 polymer ?
#
loop_
_entity_poly.entity_id
_entity_poly.type
_entity_poly.pdbx_seq_one_letter_code
_entity_poly.pdbx_strand_id
1 'polypeptide(L)'
;MERWIKTRKGQRLFLFRNKFVHSGSGKNEIFLICSGTDITEERRAQERLRVLANTDTITGLPNRNAIHDLISAAIDTRGEGQVGVVYLDLDNFKKVNDAYGHMFGDQLLQAVALAILSCLEEGQLLARLGGDEFIVLATNTSQGALEAMASADPDTPAPALPHWFNRSLYRLFAGYFSRPAARDRS
;
A
#
# COMPACT_ATOMS: atom_id res chain seq x y z
N MET A 1 22.33 9.81 16.59
CA MET A 1 20.94 10.13 16.95
C MET A 1 20.41 11.17 15.99
N GLU A 2 19.21 10.98 15.45
CA GLU A 2 18.56 11.98 14.61
C GLU A 2 17.75 12.95 15.46
N ARG A 3 17.83 14.24 15.15
CA ARG A 3 17.09 15.27 15.88
C ARG A 3 16.67 16.40 14.96
N TRP A 4 15.41 16.82 15.09
CA TRP A 4 14.91 18.03 14.45
C TRP A 4 15.45 19.27 15.17
N ILE A 5 16.08 20.16 14.42
CA ILE A 5 16.66 21.40 14.89
C ILE A 5 16.00 22.57 14.15
N LYS A 6 15.55 23.58 14.90
CA LYS A 6 15.09 24.85 14.31
C LYS A 6 16.31 25.66 13.90
N THR A 7 16.45 25.92 12.60
CA THR A 7 17.52 26.75 12.03
C THR A 7 16.95 28.05 11.45
N ARG A 8 17.81 29.01 11.08
CA ARG A 8 17.38 30.21 10.34
C ARG A 8 16.71 29.89 8.99
N LYS A 9 16.97 28.70 8.42
CA LYS A 9 16.39 28.21 7.16
C LYS A 9 15.19 27.28 7.39
N GLY A 10 14.56 27.37 8.56
CA GLY A 10 13.46 26.49 8.97
C GLY A 10 13.92 25.23 9.70
N GLN A 11 12.98 24.31 9.90
CA GLN A 11 13.22 23.05 10.61
C GLN A 11 14.04 22.08 9.74
N ARG A 12 15.14 21.56 10.29
CA ARG A 12 16.09 20.67 9.62
C ARG A 12 16.37 19.44 10.48
N LEU A 13 16.57 18.29 9.86
CA LEU A 13 16.90 17.02 10.52
C LEU A 13 18.41 16.82 10.53
N PHE A 14 18.98 16.73 11.73
CA PHE A 14 20.42 16.52 11.90
C PHE A 14 20.69 15.12 12.46
N LEU A 15 21.68 14.44 11.89
CA LEU A 15 22.28 13.24 12.45
C LEU A 15 23.46 13.63 13.32
N PHE A 16 23.30 13.48 14.63
CA PHE A 16 24.36 13.71 15.61
C PHE A 16 25.13 12.41 15.88
N ARG A 17 26.45 12.46 15.78
CA ARG A 17 27.36 11.38 16.20
C ARG A 17 28.31 11.92 17.27
N ASN A 18 28.34 11.21 18.40
CA ASN A 18 29.17 11.53 19.54
C ASN A 18 30.29 10.50 19.65
N LYS A 19 31.51 10.97 19.86
CA LYS A 19 32.67 10.11 20.12
C LYS A 19 33.43 10.66 21.31
N PHE A 20 33.67 9.81 22.30
CA PHE A 20 34.60 10.11 23.38
C PHE A 20 36.02 9.81 22.93
N VAL A 21 36.95 10.72 23.19
CA VAL A 21 38.36 10.58 22.84
C VAL A 21 39.21 10.89 24.06
N HIS A 22 40.20 10.04 24.32
CA HIS A 22 41.15 10.24 25.41
C HIS A 22 42.36 11.04 24.93
N SER A 23 42.96 11.82 25.84
CA SER A 23 44.25 12.46 25.55
C SER A 23 45.33 11.41 25.29
N GLY A 24 46.05 11.53 24.17
CA GLY A 24 47.13 10.61 23.80
C GLY A 24 48.48 10.92 24.46
N SER A 25 48.61 12.06 25.14
CA SER A 25 49.78 12.43 25.95
C SER A 25 49.41 13.50 26.97
N GLY A 26 49.98 13.43 28.17
CA GLY A 26 49.63 14.35 29.28
C GLY A 26 48.61 13.77 30.26
N LYS A 27 47.80 14.63 30.90
CA LYS A 27 46.78 14.21 31.88
C LYS A 27 45.68 13.38 31.22
N ASN A 28 45.16 12.38 31.94
CA ASN A 28 44.09 11.51 31.47
C ASN A 28 42.74 12.26 31.41
N GLU A 29 42.53 13.00 30.33
CA GLU A 29 41.32 13.76 30.07
C GLU A 29 40.47 13.07 29.00
N ILE A 30 39.15 13.20 29.15
CA ILE A 30 38.15 12.66 28.23
C ILE A 30 37.49 13.84 27.52
N PHE A 31 37.58 13.87 26.19
CA PHE A 31 36.93 14.84 25.33
C PHE A 31 35.69 14.24 24.68
N LEU A 32 34.61 15.00 24.62
CA LEU A 32 33.45 14.68 23.80
C LEU A 32 33.55 15.42 22.47
N ILE A 33 33.65 14.67 21.38
CA ILE A 33 33.54 15.19 20.02
C ILE A 33 32.11 14.94 19.53
N CYS A 34 31.40 16.02 19.22
CA CYS A 34 30.08 15.97 18.59
C CYS A 34 30.20 16.43 17.14
N SER A 35 29.68 15.62 16.22
CA SER A 35 29.47 16.01 14.82
C SER A 35 27.99 15.99 14.50
N GLY A 36 27.51 16.97 13.73
CA GLY A 36 26.13 17.06 13.28
C GLY A 36 26.09 17.25 11.78
N THR A 37 25.50 16.30 11.06
CA THR A 37 25.30 16.38 9.61
C THR A 37 23.83 16.67 9.33
N ASP A 38 23.54 17.70 8.52
CA ASP A 38 22.18 17.94 8.02
C ASP A 38 21.83 16.84 7.00
N ILE A 39 20.87 15.99 7.35
CA ILE A 39 20.38 14.89 6.52
C ILE A 39 18.96 15.16 6.01
N THR A 40 18.48 16.40 6.09
CA THR A 40 17.09 16.75 5.76
C THR A 40 16.73 16.36 4.33
N GLU A 41 17.53 16.78 3.36
CA GLU A 41 17.23 16.53 1.94
C GLU A 41 17.43 15.06 1.58
N GLU A 42 18.42 14.39 2.18
CA GLU A 42 18.63 12.95 1.99
C GLU A 42 17.44 12.14 2.49
N ARG A 43 16.98 12.40 3.72
CA ARG A 43 15.82 11.71 4.30
C ARG A 43 14.53 12.01 3.53
N ARG A 44 14.34 13.25 3.06
CA ARG A 44 13.21 13.60 2.20
C ARG A 44 13.26 12.88 0.85
N ALA A 45 14.44 12.80 0.23
CA ALA A 45 14.62 12.08 -1.03
C ALA A 45 14.36 10.59 -0.85
N GLN A 46 14.89 9.99 0.23
CA GLN A 46 14.64 8.59 0.59
C GLN A 46 13.15 8.32 0.79
N GLU A 47 12.44 9.18 1.53
CA GLU A 47 11.00 8.99 1.73
C GLU A 47 10.21 9.14 0.43
N ARG A 48 10.56 10.11 -0.43
CA ARG A 48 9.94 10.24 -1.77
C ARG A 48 10.17 9.00 -2.60
N LEU A 49 11.40 8.47 -2.62
CA LEU A 49 11.71 7.23 -3.34
C LEU A 49 10.93 6.06 -2.79
N ARG A 50 10.79 5.96 -1.46
CA ARG A 50 9.99 4.91 -0.80
C ARG A 50 8.51 5.01 -1.20
N VAL A 51 7.94 6.21 -1.21
CA VAL A 51 6.55 6.44 -1.64
C VAL A 51 6.39 6.05 -3.11
N LEU A 52 7.25 6.55 -4.00
CA LEU A 52 7.18 6.25 -5.44
C LEU A 52 7.37 4.75 -5.74
N ALA A 53 8.22 4.06 -5.00
CA ALA A 53 8.44 2.63 -5.16
C ALA A 53 7.22 1.77 -4.78
N ASN A 54 6.31 2.31 -3.97
CA ASN A 54 5.20 1.58 -3.35
C ASN A 54 3.82 2.13 -3.68
N THR A 55 3.72 3.24 -4.41
CA THR A 55 2.46 3.93 -4.68
C THR A 55 2.24 4.09 -6.18
N ASP A 56 1.02 3.83 -6.64
CA ASP A 56 0.59 4.13 -7.99
C ASP A 56 0.35 5.65 -8.12
N THR A 57 0.99 6.27 -9.10
CA THR A 57 0.99 7.73 -9.27
C THR A 57 -0.34 8.28 -9.80
N ILE A 58 -1.20 7.44 -10.37
CA ILE A 58 -2.49 7.86 -10.94
C ILE A 58 -3.55 7.86 -9.85
N THR A 59 -3.65 6.75 -9.08
CA THR A 59 -4.73 6.57 -8.10
C THR A 59 -4.29 6.87 -6.66
N GLY A 60 -2.99 6.94 -6.39
CA GLY A 60 -2.45 7.08 -5.02
C GLY A 60 -2.56 5.79 -4.19
N LEU A 61 -3.02 4.69 -4.78
CA LEU A 61 -3.12 3.39 -4.13
C LEU A 61 -1.75 2.73 -3.99
N PRO A 62 -1.59 1.73 -3.10
CA PRO A 62 -0.46 0.81 -3.15
C PRO A 62 -0.31 0.23 -4.56
N ASN A 63 0.94 0.16 -5.04
CA ASN A 63 1.24 -0.41 -6.34
C ASN A 63 1.50 -1.92 -6.25
N ARG A 64 1.89 -2.52 -7.39
CA ARG A 64 2.24 -3.94 -7.50
C ARG A 64 3.30 -4.41 -6.49
N ASN A 65 4.31 -3.59 -6.19
CA ASN A 65 5.34 -3.97 -5.22
C ASN A 65 4.77 -3.98 -3.80
N ALA A 66 4.07 -2.92 -3.43
CA ALA A 66 3.50 -2.78 -2.09
C ALA A 66 2.48 -3.89 -1.79
N ILE A 67 1.59 -4.21 -2.73
CA ILE A 67 0.59 -5.25 -2.49
C ILE A 67 1.20 -6.65 -2.39
N HIS A 68 2.28 -6.93 -3.12
CA HIS A 68 2.98 -8.20 -3.00
C HIS A 68 3.52 -8.37 -1.57
N ASP A 69 4.19 -7.35 -1.04
CA ASP A 69 4.72 -7.36 0.32
C ASP A 69 3.59 -7.45 1.37
N LEU A 70 2.47 -6.75 1.15
CA LEU A 70 1.29 -6.81 2.02
C LEU A 70 0.64 -8.20 2.03
N ILE A 71 0.53 -8.85 0.86
CA ILE A 71 -0.01 -10.22 0.75
C ILE A 71 0.92 -11.19 1.48
N SER A 72 2.24 -11.11 1.25
CA SER A 72 3.21 -11.96 1.95
C SER A 72 3.13 -11.78 3.47
N ALA A 73 3.10 -10.54 3.93
CA ALA A 73 2.96 -10.24 5.36
C ALA A 73 1.63 -10.74 5.93
N ALA A 74 0.51 -10.58 5.21
CA ALA A 74 -0.80 -11.07 5.64
C ALA A 74 -0.81 -12.60 5.74
N ILE A 75 -0.21 -13.30 4.78
CA ILE A 75 -0.07 -14.75 4.79
C ILE A 75 0.75 -15.21 6.01
N ASP A 76 1.84 -14.53 6.33
CA ASP A 76 2.72 -14.90 7.45
C ASP A 76 2.10 -14.61 8.81
N THR A 77 1.31 -13.54 8.92
CA THR A 77 0.74 -13.05 10.19
C THR A 77 -0.68 -13.55 10.47
N ARG A 78 -1.34 -14.23 9.52
CA ARG A 78 -2.74 -14.65 9.64
C ARG A 78 -3.08 -15.54 10.85
N GLY A 79 -2.11 -16.26 11.42
CA GLY A 79 -2.36 -17.25 12.46
C GLY A 79 -3.34 -18.33 11.99
N GLU A 80 -4.50 -18.45 12.66
CA GLU A 80 -5.64 -19.30 12.24
C GLU A 80 -6.64 -18.56 11.33
N GLY A 81 -6.50 -17.24 11.19
CA GLY A 81 -7.29 -16.42 10.31
C GLY A 81 -7.03 -16.70 8.83
N GLN A 82 -7.92 -16.17 8.00
CA GLN A 82 -7.95 -16.42 6.56
C GLN A 82 -7.56 -15.16 5.79
N VAL A 83 -6.92 -15.36 4.64
CA VAL A 83 -6.54 -14.27 3.73
C VAL A 83 -7.20 -14.52 2.38
N GLY A 84 -7.88 -13.48 1.90
CA GLY A 84 -8.57 -13.45 0.64
C GLY A 84 -7.97 -12.43 -0.31
N VAL A 85 -7.99 -12.75 -1.59
CA VAL A 85 -7.60 -11.81 -2.64
C VAL A 85 -8.69 -11.79 -3.69
N VAL A 86 -9.12 -10.59 -4.07
CA VAL A 86 -10.01 -10.37 -5.21
C VAL A 86 -9.28 -9.55 -6.24
N TYR A 87 -9.18 -10.09 -7.45
CA TYR A 87 -8.64 -9.39 -8.61
C TYR A 87 -9.76 -8.80 -9.44
N LEU A 88 -9.60 -7.55 -9.88
CA LEU A 88 -10.56 -6.83 -10.72
C LEU A 88 -9.83 -6.25 -11.93
N ASP A 89 -10.41 -6.38 -13.12
CA ASP A 89 -9.91 -5.78 -14.36
C ASP A 89 -11.06 -5.03 -15.05
N LEU A 90 -10.83 -3.82 -15.57
CA LEU A 90 -11.88 -3.02 -16.21
C LEU A 90 -12.05 -3.39 -17.70
N ASP A 91 -13.19 -3.99 -18.06
CA ASP A 91 -13.48 -4.36 -19.44
C ASP A 91 -13.50 -3.11 -20.34
N ASN A 92 -12.87 -3.24 -21.51
CA ASN A 92 -12.81 -2.20 -22.54
C ASN A 92 -12.15 -0.87 -22.12
N PHE A 93 -11.37 -0.81 -21.03
CA PHE A 93 -10.66 0.42 -20.65
C PHE A 93 -9.78 0.98 -21.78
N LYS A 94 -9.14 0.11 -22.56
CA LYS A 94 -8.41 0.52 -23.77
C LYS A 94 -9.27 1.31 -24.77
N LYS A 95 -10.54 0.90 -25.01
CA LYS A 95 -11.45 1.63 -25.90
C LYS A 95 -11.81 3.01 -25.36
N VAL A 96 -11.90 3.15 -24.04
CA VAL A 96 -12.10 4.46 -23.40
C VAL A 96 -10.90 5.36 -23.65
N ASN A 97 -9.69 4.85 -23.46
CA ASN A 97 -8.46 5.61 -23.77
C ASN A 97 -8.38 6.00 -25.25
N ASP A 98 -8.72 5.07 -26.16
CA ASP A 98 -8.67 5.33 -27.59
C ASP A 98 -9.71 6.37 -28.03
N ALA A 99 -10.88 6.42 -27.38
CA ALA A 99 -11.97 7.35 -27.72
C ALA A 99 -11.87 8.73 -27.04
N TYR A 100 -11.40 8.79 -25.79
CA TYR A 100 -11.44 10.00 -24.94
C TYR A 100 -10.06 10.46 -24.46
N GLY A 101 -9.00 9.72 -24.78
CA GLY A 101 -7.62 10.03 -24.42
C GLY A 101 -7.24 9.57 -23.01
N HIS A 102 -5.92 9.45 -22.78
CA HIS A 102 -5.36 8.93 -21.53
C HIS A 102 -5.71 9.76 -20.28
N MET A 103 -5.82 11.09 -20.39
CA MET A 103 -6.21 11.92 -19.25
C MET A 103 -7.61 11.57 -18.73
N PHE A 104 -8.53 11.24 -19.63
CA PHE A 104 -9.87 10.78 -19.25
C PHE A 104 -9.82 9.37 -18.64
N GLY A 105 -8.98 8.49 -19.20
CA GLY A 105 -8.68 7.19 -18.60
C GLY A 105 -8.16 7.30 -17.16
N ASP A 106 -7.22 8.20 -16.91
CA ASP A 106 -6.67 8.44 -15.56
C ASP A 106 -7.74 8.89 -14.58
N GLN A 107 -8.65 9.77 -15.00
CA GLN A 107 -9.80 10.20 -14.20
C GLN A 107 -10.77 9.06 -13.91
N LEU A 108 -11.02 8.20 -14.91
CA LEU A 108 -11.85 7.01 -14.73
C LEU A 108 -11.22 6.05 -13.72
N LEU A 109 -9.90 5.81 -13.80
CA LEU A 109 -9.17 4.97 -12.86
C LEU A 109 -9.24 5.52 -11.42
N GLN A 110 -9.12 6.84 -11.25
CA GLN A 110 -9.30 7.50 -9.96
C GLN A 110 -10.73 7.33 -9.42
N ALA A 111 -11.74 7.52 -10.28
CA ALA A 111 -13.15 7.36 -9.91
C ALA A 111 -13.48 5.92 -9.51
N VAL A 112 -12.97 4.94 -10.26
CA VAL A 112 -13.09 3.51 -9.94
C VAL A 112 -12.42 3.19 -8.61
N ALA A 113 -11.19 3.68 -8.38
CA ALA A 113 -10.48 3.47 -7.12
C ALA A 113 -11.29 3.98 -5.92
N LEU A 114 -11.85 5.19 -6.02
CA LEU A 114 -12.69 5.78 -4.98
C LEU A 114 -13.99 4.98 -4.75
N ALA A 115 -14.64 4.53 -5.82
CA ALA A 115 -15.84 3.70 -5.74
C ALA A 115 -15.56 2.38 -5.00
N ILE A 116 -14.47 1.69 -5.35
CA ILE A 116 -14.10 0.43 -4.68
C ILE A 116 -13.76 0.69 -3.21
N LEU A 117 -12.95 1.72 -2.91
CA LEU A 117 -12.60 2.10 -1.54
C LEU A 117 -13.83 2.37 -0.66
N SER A 118 -14.90 2.96 -1.23
CA SER A 118 -16.13 3.25 -0.49
C SER A 118 -16.93 2.00 -0.08
N CYS A 119 -16.65 0.87 -0.72
CA CYS A 119 -17.28 -0.42 -0.43
C CYS A 119 -16.40 -1.33 0.44
N LEU A 120 -15.17 -0.93 0.74
CA LEU A 120 -14.26 -1.74 1.54
C LEU A 120 -14.62 -1.67 3.03
N GLU A 121 -14.57 -2.83 3.68
CA GLU A 121 -14.72 -2.98 5.12
C GLU A 121 -13.38 -2.82 5.85
N GLU A 122 -13.44 -2.73 7.18
CA GLU A 122 -12.24 -2.70 8.02
C GLU A 122 -11.40 -3.98 7.83
N GLY A 123 -10.09 -3.82 7.64
CA GLY A 123 -9.19 -4.94 7.35
C GLY A 123 -9.11 -5.35 5.87
N GLN A 124 -9.79 -4.62 4.98
CA GLN A 124 -9.63 -4.73 3.53
C GLN A 124 -8.75 -3.60 2.99
N LEU A 125 -8.00 -3.88 1.93
CA LEU A 125 -7.08 -2.94 1.29
C LEU A 125 -7.17 -3.05 -0.22
N LEU A 126 -7.26 -1.91 -0.90
CA LEU A 126 -7.22 -1.82 -2.36
C LEU A 126 -5.82 -1.47 -2.83
N ALA A 127 -5.36 -2.11 -3.90
CA ALA A 127 -4.15 -1.76 -4.63
C ALA A 127 -4.40 -1.80 -6.14
N ARG A 128 -3.52 -1.13 -6.89
CA ARG A 128 -3.54 -1.10 -8.35
C ARG A 128 -2.25 -1.71 -8.89
N LEU A 129 -2.39 -2.71 -9.76
CA LEU A 129 -1.25 -3.45 -10.30
C LEU A 129 -0.65 -2.79 -11.54
N GLY A 130 -1.44 -1.97 -12.23
CA GLY A 130 -1.09 -1.25 -13.46
C GLY A 130 -2.21 -1.33 -14.49
N GLY A 131 -2.21 -0.45 -15.50
CA GLY A 131 -3.25 -0.46 -16.54
C GLY A 131 -4.65 -0.20 -15.98
N ASP A 132 -5.50 -1.20 -16.05
CA ASP A 132 -6.88 -1.30 -15.59
C ASP A 132 -7.06 -2.33 -14.45
N GLU A 133 -5.96 -2.89 -13.95
CA GLU A 133 -5.94 -4.00 -13.00
C GLU A 133 -5.89 -3.51 -11.54
N PHE A 134 -6.84 -3.98 -10.73
CA PHE A 134 -6.96 -3.72 -9.30
C PHE A 134 -6.99 -5.03 -8.51
N ILE A 135 -6.63 -4.93 -7.23
CA ILE A 135 -6.61 -6.05 -6.31
C ILE A 135 -7.07 -5.61 -4.93
N VAL A 136 -8.00 -6.36 -4.35
CA VAL A 136 -8.45 -6.19 -2.97
C VAL A 136 -7.85 -7.32 -2.14
N LEU A 137 -7.10 -6.96 -1.10
CA LEU A 137 -6.63 -7.86 -0.06
C LEU A 137 -7.62 -7.78 1.10
N ALA A 138 -8.20 -8.90 1.50
CA ALA A 138 -9.07 -9.01 2.66
C ALA A 138 -8.42 -9.91 3.71
N THR A 139 -8.19 -9.37 4.90
CA THR A 139 -7.65 -10.13 6.04
C THR A 139 -8.77 -10.55 6.98
N ASN A 140 -8.63 -11.69 7.64
CA ASN A 140 -9.63 -12.25 8.55
C ASN A 140 -11.04 -12.40 7.92
N THR A 141 -11.10 -12.74 6.64
CA THR A 141 -12.35 -12.87 5.88
C THR A 141 -12.75 -14.34 5.71
N SER A 142 -14.06 -14.63 5.66
CA SER A 142 -14.54 -15.96 5.30
C SER A 142 -14.55 -16.16 3.77
N GLN A 143 -14.48 -17.42 3.33
CA GLN A 143 -14.67 -17.77 1.92
C GLN A 143 -16.03 -17.27 1.38
N GLY A 144 -17.11 -17.42 2.14
CA GLY A 144 -18.43 -16.93 1.74
C GLY A 144 -18.51 -15.41 1.61
N ALA A 145 -17.79 -14.66 2.45
CA ALA A 145 -17.70 -13.20 2.34
C ALA A 145 -16.90 -12.76 1.09
N LEU A 146 -15.81 -13.46 0.76
CA LEU A 146 -15.06 -13.23 -0.49
C LEU A 146 -15.91 -13.56 -1.72
N GLU A 147 -16.61 -14.68 -1.69
CA GLU A 147 -17.54 -15.07 -2.75
C GLU A 147 -18.69 -14.08 -2.85
N ALA A 148 -19.22 -13.54 -1.74
CA ALA A 148 -20.22 -12.47 -1.76
C ALA A 148 -19.66 -11.16 -2.35
N MET A 149 -18.43 -10.77 -2.01
CA MET A 149 -17.76 -9.61 -2.61
C MET A 149 -17.50 -9.82 -4.11
N ALA A 150 -17.22 -11.05 -4.51
CA ALA A 150 -17.05 -11.45 -5.91
C ALA A 150 -18.37 -11.59 -6.67
N SER A 151 -19.42 -12.03 -6.00
CA SER A 151 -20.75 -12.34 -6.55
C SER A 151 -21.76 -11.22 -6.37
N ALA A 152 -21.41 -10.15 -5.63
CA ALA A 152 -22.21 -8.95 -5.37
C ALA A 152 -23.05 -8.58 -6.59
N ASP A 153 -24.29 -9.04 -6.52
CA ASP A 153 -25.34 -8.90 -7.50
C ASP A 153 -25.58 -7.39 -7.69
N PRO A 154 -25.77 -6.86 -8.91
CA PRO A 154 -26.18 -5.46 -9.14
C PRO A 154 -27.31 -4.95 -8.24
N ASP A 155 -28.11 -5.84 -7.65
CA ASP A 155 -29.23 -5.53 -6.76
C ASP A 155 -28.95 -5.70 -5.25
N THR A 156 -27.73 -6.07 -4.85
CA THR A 156 -27.34 -6.09 -3.43
C THR A 156 -27.17 -4.63 -2.96
N PRO A 157 -27.83 -4.16 -1.89
CA PRO A 157 -27.61 -2.82 -1.37
C PRO A 157 -26.26 -2.77 -0.64
N ALA A 158 -25.17 -2.82 -1.39
CA ALA A 158 -23.92 -2.21 -0.97
C ALA A 158 -24.17 -0.69 -0.83
N PRO A 159 -23.47 0.04 0.05
CA PRO A 159 -23.49 1.49 0.03
C PRO A 159 -23.00 1.98 -1.34
N ALA A 160 -23.97 2.20 -2.23
CA ALA A 160 -23.93 2.73 -3.58
C ALA A 160 -22.56 2.77 -4.29
N LEU A 161 -22.20 1.67 -4.97
CA LEU A 161 -21.36 1.82 -6.15
C LEU A 161 -22.09 2.75 -7.14
N PRO A 162 -21.40 3.72 -7.77
CA PRO A 162 -22.05 4.63 -8.72
C PRO A 162 -22.82 3.84 -9.79
N HIS A 163 -23.99 4.33 -10.22
CA HIS A 163 -24.87 3.66 -11.19
C HIS A 163 -24.22 3.29 -12.55
N TRP A 164 -23.02 3.80 -12.86
CA TRP A 164 -22.22 3.40 -14.02
C TRP A 164 -21.28 2.20 -13.75
N PHE A 165 -21.13 1.78 -12.49
CA PHE A 165 -20.34 0.64 -12.04
C PHE A 165 -21.15 -0.66 -12.24
N ASN A 166 -21.39 -0.97 -13.52
CA ASN A 166 -22.14 -2.15 -13.97
C ASN A 166 -21.17 -3.34 -14.16
N ARG A 167 -21.56 -4.55 -13.72
CA ARG A 167 -20.82 -5.82 -13.92
C ARG A 167 -20.40 -6.12 -15.36
N SER A 168 -20.98 -5.47 -16.35
CA SER A 168 -20.55 -5.56 -17.76
C SER A 168 -19.18 -4.90 -18.03
N LEU A 169 -18.57 -4.31 -17.00
CA LEU A 169 -17.34 -3.52 -17.08
C LEU A 169 -16.17 -4.13 -16.32
N TYR A 170 -16.26 -5.34 -15.76
CA TYR A 170 -15.11 -5.95 -15.10
C TYR A 170 -15.12 -7.48 -14.96
N ARG A 171 -13.91 -8.06 -15.01
CA ARG A 171 -13.68 -9.47 -14.69
C ARG A 171 -13.15 -9.62 -13.27
N LEU A 172 -13.75 -10.53 -12.50
CA LEU A 172 -13.44 -10.73 -11.10
C LEU A 172 -12.97 -12.17 -10.84
N PHE A 173 -11.81 -12.31 -10.18
CA PHE A 173 -11.29 -13.60 -9.71
C PHE A 173 -11.03 -13.56 -8.21
N ALA A 174 -11.57 -14.52 -7.47
CA ALA A 174 -11.32 -14.68 -6.04
C ALA A 174 -10.36 -15.84 -5.79
N GLY A 175 -9.28 -15.56 -5.05
CA GLY A 175 -8.34 -16.56 -4.54
C GLY A 175 -8.43 -16.62 -3.02
N TYR A 176 -8.34 -17.84 -2.48
CA TYR A 176 -8.52 -18.09 -1.05
C TYR A 176 -7.39 -18.95 -0.51
N PHE A 177 -6.81 -18.53 0.62
CA PHE A 177 -5.71 -19.23 1.28
C PHE A 177 -6.09 -19.60 2.72
N SER A 178 -6.32 -20.88 2.97
CA SER A 178 -6.45 -21.44 4.31
C SER A 178 -5.20 -22.25 4.69
N ARG A 179 -4.93 -22.39 5.99
CA ARG A 179 -3.96 -23.38 6.46
C ARG A 179 -4.58 -24.77 6.23
N PRO A 180 -3.84 -25.75 5.66
CA PRO A 180 -4.35 -27.12 5.61
C PRO A 180 -4.63 -27.58 7.04
N ALA A 181 -5.81 -28.16 7.27
CA ALA A 181 -6.12 -28.80 8.55
C ALA A 181 -4.96 -29.73 8.90
N ALA A 182 -4.45 -29.63 10.13
CA ALA A 182 -3.43 -30.56 10.59
C ALA A 182 -3.98 -31.97 10.36
N ARG A 183 -3.36 -32.72 9.44
CA ARG A 183 -3.65 -34.15 9.31
C ARG A 183 -3.33 -34.74 10.67
N ASP A 184 -4.38 -35.13 11.38
CA ASP A 184 -4.28 -35.96 12.56
C ASP A 184 -3.47 -37.19 12.14
N ARG A 185 -2.24 -37.29 12.65
CA ARG A 185 -1.44 -38.50 12.50
C ARG A 185 -1.87 -39.41 13.63
N SER A 186 -2.96 -40.13 13.41
CA SER A 186 -3.32 -41.34 14.15
C SER A 186 -2.39 -42.48 13.76
#